data_AF-A0AAX1N7K1-F1
#
_entry.id   AF-A0AAX1N7K1-F1
#
_cell.length_a   1.000
_cell.length_b   1.000
_cell.length_c   1.000
_cell.angle_alpha   90.00
_cell.angle_beta   90.00
_cell.angle_gamma   90.00
#
_symmetry.space_group_name_H-M   'P 1'
#
loop_
_entity.id
_entity.type
_entity.pdbx_description
1 polymer ?
#
loop_
_entity_poly.entity_id
_entity_poly.type
_entity_poly.pdbx_seq_one_letter_code
_entity_poly.pdbx_strand_id
1 'polypeptide(L)'
;MKLIIVSTLTLFTFALYGQSTSSHASEQQWNALKLYATDADQKEVINNKINELNLLKEQLHHSVIRELEEIETLSINLLQNFVIIEEHLREHFFEMDLHYLEYELQHPDHIMTKEEWVEFHTEKIKKYKISQINDELPLYYD
;
A
#
# COMPACT_ATOMS: atom_id res chain seq x y z
N MET A 1 31.44 -61.30 7.99
CA MET A 1 31.71 -61.73 9.39
C MET A 1 32.02 -60.51 10.24
N LYS A 2 31.58 -60.55 11.50
CA LYS A 2 31.59 -59.46 12.49
C LYS A 2 32.98 -59.16 13.08
N LEU A 3 33.17 -57.88 13.44
CA LEU A 3 33.96 -57.28 14.54
C LEU A 3 35.50 -57.45 14.47
N ILE A 4 36.30 -56.43 14.77
CA ILE A 4 36.59 -55.96 16.15
C ILE A 4 36.94 -54.47 16.16
N ILE A 5 36.30 -53.75 17.09
CA ILE A 5 36.63 -52.40 17.55
C ILE A 5 37.95 -52.48 18.32
N VAL A 6 38.95 -51.70 17.91
CA VAL A 6 40.10 -51.38 18.77
C VAL A 6 39.99 -49.92 19.18
N SER A 7 39.52 -49.79 20.42
CA SER A 7 39.61 -48.63 21.29
C SER A 7 40.96 -47.89 21.18
N THR A 8 40.95 -46.64 20.73
CA THR A 8 42.00 -45.66 21.08
C THR A 8 41.49 -44.78 22.20
N LEU A 9 41.63 -45.32 23.40
CA LEU A 9 41.66 -44.63 24.68
C LEU A 9 42.93 -43.77 24.72
N THR A 10 42.89 -42.53 24.24
CA THR A 10 43.89 -41.52 24.64
C THR A 10 43.47 -40.97 25.99
N LEU A 11 43.98 -41.64 27.02
CA LEU A 11 44.08 -41.15 28.40
C LEU A 11 44.64 -39.72 28.39
N PHE A 12 43.78 -38.73 28.57
CA PHE A 12 44.21 -37.41 29.03
C PHE A 12 44.51 -37.54 30.52
N THR A 13 45.77 -37.86 30.83
CA THR A 13 46.32 -37.79 32.17
C THR A 13 46.39 -36.32 32.60
N PHE A 14 45.49 -35.91 33.47
CA PHE A 14 45.78 -34.81 34.40
C PHE A 14 45.64 -35.34 35.82
N ALA A 15 46.79 -35.66 36.41
CA ALA A 15 46.93 -35.83 37.84
C ALA A 15 46.57 -34.50 38.53
N LEU A 16 45.68 -34.57 39.50
CA LEU A 16 45.32 -33.48 40.40
C LEU A 16 46.53 -33.07 41.26
N TYR A 17 47.04 -31.86 41.05
CA TYR A 17 47.62 -31.04 42.12
C TYR A 17 46.85 -29.71 42.14
N GLY A 18 46.27 -29.41 43.30
CA GLY A 18 45.20 -28.43 43.44
C GLY A 18 45.59 -27.00 43.12
N GLN A 19 44.63 -26.29 42.52
CA GLN A 19 44.32 -24.89 42.77
C GLN A 19 42.85 -24.68 42.37
N SER A 20 42.09 -24.04 43.26
CA SER A 20 40.64 -23.77 43.17
C SER A 20 40.28 -22.73 42.12
N THR A 21 40.78 -22.88 40.89
CA THR A 21 40.61 -21.92 39.79
C THR A 21 39.79 -22.47 38.62
N SER A 22 39.48 -23.78 38.60
CA SER A 22 38.75 -24.42 37.50
C SER A 22 37.27 -24.08 37.45
N SER A 23 36.62 -23.83 38.60
CA SER A 23 35.19 -23.44 38.60
C SER A 23 35.01 -22.08 37.95
N HIS A 24 35.80 -21.07 38.33
CA HIS A 24 35.75 -19.73 37.75
C HIS A 24 36.12 -19.67 36.28
N ALA A 25 37.12 -20.44 35.83
CA ALA A 25 37.48 -20.50 34.41
C ALA A 25 36.39 -21.18 33.57
N SER A 26 35.77 -22.26 34.06
CA SER A 26 34.65 -22.92 33.38
C SER A 26 33.38 -22.06 33.37
N GLU A 27 33.13 -21.31 34.45
CA GLU A 27 31.97 -20.43 34.59
C GLU A 27 32.12 -19.18 33.72
N GLN A 28 33.34 -18.64 33.56
CA GLN A 28 33.64 -17.59 32.60
C GLN A 28 33.43 -18.04 31.15
N GLN A 29 33.87 -19.25 30.79
CA GLN A 29 33.63 -19.82 29.46
C GLN A 29 32.13 -20.06 29.20
N TRP A 30 31.40 -20.57 30.19
CA TRP A 30 29.95 -20.72 30.09
C TRP A 30 29.22 -19.39 29.93
N ASN A 31 29.61 -18.37 30.70
CA ASN A 31 29.03 -17.04 30.59
C ASN A 31 29.34 -16.38 29.25
N ALA A 32 30.54 -16.58 28.68
CA ALA A 32 30.89 -16.10 27.36
C ALA A 32 30.09 -16.80 26.24
N LEU A 33 29.90 -18.12 26.33
CA LEU A 33 29.04 -18.87 25.40
C LEU A 33 27.57 -18.44 25.50
N LYS A 34 27.08 -18.16 26.72
CA LYS A 34 25.73 -17.65 26.95
C LYS A 34 25.56 -16.23 26.39
N LEU A 35 26.54 -15.35 26.57
CA LEU A 35 26.54 -14.01 25.95
C LEU A 35 26.55 -14.12 24.43
N TYR A 36 27.42 -14.96 23.87
CA TYR A 36 27.50 -15.16 22.42
C TYR A 36 26.19 -15.73 21.83
N ALA A 37 25.56 -16.69 22.51
CA ALA A 37 24.24 -17.19 22.12
C ALA A 37 23.18 -16.08 22.20
N THR A 38 23.21 -15.23 23.22
CA THR A 38 22.29 -14.09 23.37
C THR A 38 22.50 -13.04 22.27
N ASP A 39 23.74 -12.75 21.89
CA ASP A 39 24.09 -11.81 20.81
C ASP A 39 23.73 -12.38 19.43
N ALA A 40 23.91 -13.69 19.23
CA ALA A 40 23.49 -14.38 18.01
C ALA A 40 21.96 -14.35 17.86
N ASP A 41 21.22 -14.63 18.93
CA ASP A 41 19.75 -14.55 18.96
C ASP A 41 19.26 -13.12 18.71
N GLN A 42 19.92 -12.11 19.30
CA GLN A 42 19.60 -10.70 19.03
C GLN A 42 19.87 -10.30 17.58
N LYS A 43 20.98 -10.79 17.01
CA LYS A 43 21.33 -10.53 15.61
C LYS A 43 20.34 -11.19 14.65
N GLU A 44 19.88 -12.40 14.96
CA GLU A 44 18.83 -13.09 14.20
C GLU A 44 17.50 -12.32 14.24
N VAL A 45 17.08 -11.85 15.43
CA VAL A 45 15.87 -11.02 15.58
C VAL A 45 15.97 -9.71 14.79
N ILE A 46 17.13 -9.05 14.80
CA ILE A 46 17.36 -7.83 14.00
C ILE A 46 17.27 -8.14 12.50
N ASN A 47 17.89 -9.23 12.06
CA ASN A 47 17.88 -9.62 10.64
C ASN A 47 16.46 -9.96 10.16
N ASN A 48 15.69 -10.66 10.99
CA ASN A 48 14.29 -10.97 10.70
C ASN A 48 13.44 -9.70 10.60
N LYS A 49 13.62 -8.73 11.52
CA LYS A 49 12.95 -7.42 11.42
C LYS A 49 13.33 -6.63 10.18
N ILE A 50 14.59 -6.68 9.76
CA ILE A 50 15.04 -6.03 8.51
C ILE A 50 14.36 -6.67 7.31
N ASN A 51 14.26 -8.01 7.29
CA ASN A 51 13.58 -8.73 6.21
C ASN A 51 12.07 -8.43 6.17
N GLU A 52 11.40 -8.39 7.33
CA GLU A 52 9.99 -7.99 7.44
C GLU A 52 9.75 -6.55 6.94
N LEU A 53 10.65 -5.62 7.30
CA LEU A 53 10.56 -4.24 6.82
C LEU A 53 10.76 -4.13 5.30
N ASN A 54 11.68 -4.91 4.74
CA ASN A 54 11.89 -4.94 3.29
C ASN A 54 10.66 -5.51 2.56
N LEU A 55 10.06 -6.58 3.10
CA LEU A 55 8.83 -7.16 2.55
C LEU A 55 7.67 -6.16 2.61
N LEU A 56 7.49 -5.47 3.74
CA LEU A 56 6.47 -4.44 3.89
C LEU A 56 6.69 -3.29 2.91
N LYS A 57 7.95 -2.89 2.69
CA LYS A 57 8.30 -1.84 1.71
C LYS A 57 7.92 -2.25 0.29
N GLU A 58 8.21 -3.49 -0.11
CA GLU A 58 7.82 -4.01 -1.43
C GLU A 58 6.30 -4.08 -1.58
N GLN A 59 5.58 -4.54 -0.56
CA GLN A 59 4.12 -4.58 -0.56
C GLN A 59 3.50 -3.19 -0.69
N LEU A 60 4.02 -2.21 0.05
CA LEU A 60 3.56 -0.82 -0.04
C LEU A 60 3.80 -0.25 -1.45
N HIS A 61 4.99 -0.49 -1.99
CA HIS A 61 5.34 -0.04 -3.34
C HIS A 61 4.39 -0.64 -4.39
N HIS A 62 4.08 -1.94 -4.29
CA HIS A 62 3.11 -2.59 -5.18
C HIS A 62 1.69 -2.06 -5.02
N SER A 63 1.24 -1.76 -3.79
CA SER A 63 -0.10 -1.19 -3.58
C SER A 63 -0.22 0.18 -4.22
N VAL A 64 0.78 1.04 -4.03
CA VAL A 64 0.81 2.39 -4.61
C VAL A 64 0.80 2.34 -6.13
N ILE A 65 1.60 1.47 -6.75
CA ILE A 65 1.61 1.32 -8.22
C ILE A 65 0.22 0.92 -8.72
N ARG A 66 -0.39 -0.11 -8.12
CA ARG A 66 -1.72 -0.58 -8.52
C ARG A 66 -2.79 0.50 -8.37
N GLU A 67 -2.80 1.24 -7.27
CA GLU A 67 -3.75 2.34 -7.08
C GLU A 67 -3.58 3.42 -8.15
N LEU A 68 -2.35 3.73 -8.54
CA LEU A 68 -2.08 4.69 -9.63
C LEU A 68 -2.53 4.16 -11.00
N GLU A 69 -2.33 2.87 -11.29
CA GLU A 69 -2.81 2.22 -12.52
C GLU A 69 -4.35 2.18 -12.59
N GLU A 70 -5.02 1.95 -11.46
CA GLU A 70 -6.48 2.01 -11.34
C GLU A 70 -6.99 3.44 -11.61
N ILE A 71 -6.35 4.45 -11.03
CA ILE A 71 -6.67 5.88 -11.30
C ILE A 71 -6.45 6.22 -12.77
N GLU A 72 -5.33 5.78 -13.36
CA GLU A 72 -5.03 6.01 -14.78
C GLU A 72 -6.08 5.37 -15.67
N THR A 73 -6.50 4.13 -15.36
CA THR A 73 -7.56 3.43 -16.10
C THR A 73 -8.90 4.15 -15.99
N LEU A 74 -9.27 4.64 -14.81
CA LEU A 74 -10.48 5.42 -14.59
C LEU A 74 -10.45 6.74 -15.36
N SER A 75 -9.31 7.43 -15.38
CA SER A 75 -9.12 8.67 -16.15
C SER A 75 -9.18 8.41 -17.66
N ILE A 76 -8.56 7.33 -18.15
CA ILE A 76 -8.66 6.92 -19.56
C ILE A 76 -10.11 6.66 -19.95
N ASN A 77 -10.89 5.96 -19.11
CA ASN A 77 -12.30 5.74 -19.37
C ASN A 77 -13.10 7.05 -19.47
N LEU A 78 -12.78 8.05 -18.66
CA LEU A 78 -13.44 9.36 -18.75
C LEU A 78 -12.99 10.14 -19.99
N LEU A 79 -11.69 10.18 -20.30
CA LEU A 79 -11.16 10.87 -21.48
C LEU A 79 -11.64 10.25 -22.79
N GLN A 80 -11.70 8.92 -22.88
CA GLN A 80 -12.20 8.21 -24.07
C GLN A 80 -13.69 8.43 -24.29
N ASN A 81 -14.46 8.54 -23.21
CA ASN A 81 -15.91 8.74 -23.29
C ASN A 81 -16.33 10.21 -23.18
N PHE A 82 -15.39 11.14 -23.06
CA PHE A 82 -15.71 12.55 -22.83
C PHE A 82 -16.64 13.13 -23.89
N VAL A 83 -16.41 12.81 -25.17
CA VAL A 83 -17.27 13.25 -26.28
C VAL A 83 -18.71 12.77 -26.11
N ILE A 84 -18.90 11.53 -25.64
CA ILE A 84 -20.23 10.97 -25.38
C ILE A 84 -20.88 11.68 -24.19
N ILE A 85 -20.11 11.91 -23.12
CA ILE A 85 -20.58 12.61 -21.92
C ILE A 85 -20.98 14.06 -22.27
N GLU A 86 -20.15 14.74 -23.05
CA GLU A 86 -20.39 16.10 -23.52
C GLU A 86 -21.65 16.19 -24.37
N GLU A 87 -21.92 15.19 -25.21
CA GLU A 87 -23.17 15.12 -25.96
C GLU A 87 -24.39 14.97 -25.04
N HIS A 88 -24.33 14.12 -24.01
CA HIS A 88 -25.43 14.00 -23.04
C HIS A 88 -25.64 15.28 -22.22
N LEU A 89 -24.56 15.99 -21.87
CA LEU A 89 -24.67 17.30 -21.21
C LEU A 89 -25.34 18.32 -22.14
N ARG A 90 -24.97 18.33 -23.42
CA ARG A 90 -25.58 19.18 -24.45
C ARG A 90 -27.08 18.92 -24.57
N GLU A 91 -27.48 17.65 -24.63
CA GLU A 91 -28.90 17.24 -24.68
C GLU A 91 -29.67 17.75 -23.47
N HIS A 92 -29.15 17.58 -22.25
CA HIS A 92 -29.81 18.08 -21.05
C HIS A 92 -29.90 19.60 -21.00
N PHE A 93 -28.88 20.32 -21.47
CA PHE A 93 -28.97 21.77 -21.57
C PHE A 93 -30.02 22.21 -22.58
N PHE A 94 -30.14 21.51 -23.71
CA PHE A 94 -31.20 21.73 -24.69
C PHE A 94 -32.60 21.50 -24.10
N GLU A 95 -32.81 20.42 -23.34
CA GLU A 95 -34.07 20.15 -22.61
C GLU A 95 -34.43 21.27 -21.62
N MET A 96 -33.43 21.98 -21.11
CA MET A 96 -33.59 23.10 -20.17
C MET A 96 -33.79 24.46 -20.89
N ASP A 97 -33.93 24.46 -22.22
CA ASP A 97 -33.92 25.66 -23.08
C ASP A 97 -32.65 26.53 -22.91
N LEU A 98 -31.52 25.89 -22.60
CA LEU A 98 -30.22 26.54 -22.43
C LEU A 98 -29.26 26.17 -23.55
N HIS A 99 -28.40 27.13 -23.92
CA HIS A 99 -27.31 26.88 -24.85
C HIS A 99 -26.12 26.24 -24.12
N TYR A 100 -25.67 25.09 -24.61
CA TYR A 100 -24.45 24.43 -24.14
C TYR A 100 -23.24 24.95 -24.92
N LEU A 101 -22.17 25.28 -24.19
CA LEU A 101 -20.88 25.66 -24.78
C LEU A 101 -19.94 24.47 -24.67
N GLU A 102 -19.30 24.08 -25.78
CA GLU A 102 -18.39 22.93 -25.79
C GLU A 102 -17.08 23.23 -25.04
N TYR A 103 -16.53 22.21 -24.39
CA TYR A 103 -15.32 22.28 -23.58
C TYR A 103 -14.12 22.78 -24.37
N GLU A 104 -13.86 22.22 -25.55
CA GLU A 104 -12.71 22.59 -26.38
C GLU A 104 -12.76 24.05 -26.85
N LEU A 105 -13.95 24.67 -26.87
CA LEU A 105 -14.14 26.09 -27.20
C LEU A 105 -13.96 27.00 -25.99
N GLN A 106 -14.29 26.54 -24.78
CA GLN A 106 -14.23 27.34 -23.54
C GLN A 106 -12.89 27.22 -22.82
N HIS A 107 -12.23 26.07 -22.93
CA HIS A 107 -10.96 25.78 -22.27
C HIS A 107 -9.90 25.29 -23.27
N PRO A 108 -9.57 26.09 -24.31
CA PRO A 108 -8.51 25.74 -25.27
C PRO A 108 -7.11 25.71 -24.64
N ASP A 109 -6.96 26.30 -23.46
CA ASP A 109 -5.74 26.29 -22.64
C ASP A 109 -5.69 25.12 -21.64
N HIS A 110 -6.75 24.31 -21.58
CA HIS A 110 -6.91 23.18 -20.66
C HIS A 110 -6.70 23.54 -19.18
N ILE A 111 -7.00 24.80 -18.78
CA ILE A 111 -6.90 25.22 -17.37
C ILE A 111 -7.87 24.44 -16.49
N MET A 112 -9.07 24.16 -17.00
CA MET A 112 -10.05 23.28 -16.34
C MET A 112 -9.92 21.87 -16.91
N THR A 113 -9.87 20.86 -16.05
CA THR A 113 -9.86 19.46 -16.50
C THR A 113 -11.23 19.02 -17.02
N LYS A 114 -11.25 17.95 -17.83
CA LYS A 114 -12.50 17.39 -18.37
C LYS A 114 -13.40 16.85 -17.26
N GLU A 115 -12.79 16.28 -16.23
CA GLU A 115 -13.41 15.82 -14.99
C GLU A 115 -14.15 16.97 -14.29
N GLU A 116 -13.44 18.08 -14.00
CA GLU A 116 -14.03 19.26 -13.34
C GLU A 116 -15.14 19.89 -14.18
N TRP A 117 -14.99 19.90 -15.50
CA TRP A 117 -15.99 20.40 -16.42
C TRP A 117 -17.30 19.59 -16.35
N VAL A 118 -17.18 18.25 -16.37
CA VAL A 118 -18.32 17.33 -16.25
C VAL A 118 -19.01 17.51 -14.90
N GLU A 119 -18.24 17.57 -13.81
CA GLU A 119 -18.78 17.77 -12.47
C GLU A 119 -19.55 19.09 -12.37
N PHE A 120 -18.95 20.19 -12.83
CA PHE A 120 -19.55 21.52 -12.80
C PHE A 120 -20.89 21.58 -13.55
N HIS A 121 -20.96 21.02 -14.76
CA HIS A 121 -22.19 21.02 -15.56
C HIS A 121 -23.24 20.07 -14.99
N THR A 122 -22.82 18.92 -14.47
CA THR A 122 -23.72 17.95 -13.80
C THR A 122 -24.39 18.59 -12.58
N GLU A 123 -23.63 19.32 -11.75
CA GLU A 123 -24.19 20.00 -10.58
C GLU A 123 -25.17 21.13 -10.96
N LYS A 124 -24.93 21.84 -12.07
CA LYS A 124 -25.90 22.81 -12.60
C LYS A 124 -27.21 22.15 -13.00
N ILE A 125 -27.15 21.05 -13.76
CA ILE A 125 -28.33 20.30 -14.19
C ILE A 125 -29.11 19.79 -12.97
N LYS A 126 -28.42 19.20 -11.99
CA LYS A 126 -29.05 18.72 -10.75
C LYS A 126 -29.80 19.83 -10.02
N LYS A 127 -29.15 20.99 -9.80
CA LYS A 127 -29.77 22.13 -9.10
C LYS A 127 -31.01 22.62 -9.82
N TYR A 128 -30.97 22.70 -11.15
CA TYR A 128 -32.12 23.11 -11.96
C TYR A 128 -33.29 22.11 -11.89
N LYS A 129 -33.01 20.81 -12.04
CA LYS A 129 -34.07 19.78 -11.93
C LYS A 129 -34.70 19.77 -10.54
N ILE A 130 -33.89 19.97 -9.49
CA ILE A 130 -34.41 20.12 -8.12
C ILE A 130 -35.27 21.38 -7.97
N SER A 131 -34.89 22.51 -8.58
CA SER A 131 -35.71 23.73 -8.51
C SER A 131 -37.05 23.55 -9.21
N GLN A 132 -37.09 22.92 -10.40
CA GLN A 132 -38.35 22.62 -11.08
C GLN A 132 -39.30 21.80 -10.22
N ILE A 133 -38.81 20.73 -9.57
CA ILE A 133 -39.62 19.91 -8.67
C ILE A 133 -40.17 20.73 -7.49
N ASN A 134 -39.34 21.61 -6.91
CA ASN A 134 -39.76 22.47 -5.81
C ASN A 134 -40.77 23.55 -6.22
N ASP A 135 -40.70 24.02 -7.46
CA ASP A 135 -41.64 25.00 -8.02
C ASP A 135 -42.98 24.33 -8.43
N GLU A 136 -42.94 23.05 -8.80
CA GLU A 136 -44.12 22.25 -9.14
C GLU A 136 -44.86 21.69 -7.91
N LEU A 137 -44.16 21.38 -6.82
CA LEU A 137 -44.74 20.84 -5.59
C LEU A 137 -45.91 21.68 -5.00
N PRO A 138 -45.86 23.02 -4.96
CA PRO A 138 -46.97 23.85 -4.51
C PRO A 138 -48.25 23.67 -5.33
N LEU A 139 -48.15 23.32 -6.62
CA LEU A 139 -49.30 23.14 -7.51
C LEU A 139 -50.11 21.86 -7.23
N TYR A 140 -49.55 20.92 -6.46
CA TYR A 140 -50.22 19.65 -6.10
C TYR A 140 -50.90 19.68 -4.73
N TYR A 141 -50.74 20.76 -3.96
CA TYR A 141 -51.27 20.90 -2.60
C TYR A 141 -52.28 22.06 -2.45
N ASP A 142 -52.80 22.59 -3.57
CA ASP A 142 -53.97 23.48 -3.63
C ASP A 142 -55.26 22.68 -3.96
#